data_AF-A0A316VS75-F1
#
_entry.id   AF-A0A316VS75-F1
#
_cell.length_a   1.000
_cell.length_b   1.000
_cell.length_c   1.000
_cell.angle_alpha   90.00
_cell.angle_beta   90.00
_cell.angle_gamma   90.00
#
_symmetry.space_group_name_H-M   'P 1'
#
loop_
_entity.id
_entity.type
_entity.pdbx_description
1 polymer ?
#
loop_
_entity_poly.entity_id
_entity_poly.type
_entity_poly.pdbx_seq_one_letter_code
_entity_poly.pdbx_strand_id
1 'polypeptide(L)'
;MRAGQSGVLTLRLGQAGTYVINKQPPNQQIWLSSPKSGPKRFDYDTSAKQWFSNKEGITVTLQELLDEELSAVFGFDVNVDLHGDH
;
A
#
# COMPACT_ATOMS: atom_id res chain seq x y z
N MET A 1 -12.96 0.47 5.46
CA MET A 1 -11.91 -0.17 6.31
C MET A 1 -11.59 0.75 7.48
N ARG A 2 -11.51 0.27 8.72
CA ARG A 2 -11.03 1.07 9.86
C ARG A 2 -9.60 0.64 10.18
N ALA A 3 -8.64 1.56 10.04
CA ALA A 3 -7.31 1.35 10.62
C ALA A 3 -7.48 1.29 12.15
N GLY A 4 -6.98 0.24 12.80
CA GLY A 4 -7.04 0.13 14.26
C GLY A 4 -6.22 1.23 14.94
N GLN A 5 -6.40 1.41 16.26
CA GLN A 5 -5.70 2.39 17.12
C GLN A 5 -4.16 2.42 16.99
N SER A 6 -3.54 1.44 16.32
CA SER A 6 -2.10 1.31 16.10
C SER A 6 -1.57 1.93 14.80
N GLY A 7 -2.42 2.42 13.89
CA GLY A 7 -1.97 2.87 12.56
C GLY A 7 -1.54 1.72 11.62
N VAL A 8 -1.79 0.47 12.03
CA VAL A 8 -1.53 -0.74 11.26
C VAL A 8 -2.86 -1.27 10.70
N LEU A 9 -2.86 -1.60 9.42
CA LEU A 9 -3.87 -2.37 8.72
C LEU A 9 -3.28 -3.72 8.33
N THR A 10 -3.94 -4.81 8.68
CA THR A 10 -3.54 -6.16 8.29
C THR A 10 -4.66 -6.79 7.46
N LEU A 11 -4.35 -7.21 6.24
CA LEU A 11 -5.28 -7.89 5.33
C LEU A 11 -4.82 -9.34 5.16
N ARG A 12 -5.63 -10.29 5.64
CA ARG A 12 -5.37 -11.74 5.55
C ARG A 12 -6.23 -12.33 4.43
N LEU A 13 -5.60 -12.88 3.40
CA LEU A 13 -6.26 -13.39 2.19
C LEU A 13 -6.14 -14.92 2.05
N GLY A 14 -6.07 -15.63 3.18
CA GLY A 14 -5.92 -17.08 3.20
C GLY A 14 -4.62 -17.53 2.53
N GLN A 15 -4.73 -18.40 1.53
CA GLN A 15 -3.57 -18.94 0.80
C GLN A 15 -2.80 -17.89 0.00
N ALA A 16 -3.44 -16.76 -0.34
CA ALA A 16 -2.77 -15.64 -1.03
C ALA A 16 -1.84 -14.83 -0.11
N GLY A 17 -1.80 -15.14 1.19
CA GLY A 17 -0.89 -14.54 2.16
C GLY A 17 -1.49 -13.39 2.97
N THR A 18 -0.62 -12.62 3.62
CA THR A 18 -1.01 -11.51 4.50
C THR A 18 -0.27 -10.25 4.10
N TYR A 19 -1.03 -9.19 3.87
CA TYR A 19 -0.53 -7.84 3.67
C TYR A 19 -0.53 -7.09 5.00
N VAL A 20 0.53 -6.35 5.30
CA VAL A 20 0.59 -5.44 6.45
C VAL A 20 0.93 -4.05 5.95
N ILE A 21 0.04 -3.10 6.16
CA ILE A 21 0.21 -1.68 5.84
C ILE A 21 0.31 -0.93 7.16
N ASN A 22 1.37 -0.18 7.36
CA ASN A 22 1.63 0.52 8.62
C ASN A 22 1.95 1.99 8.35
N LYS A 23 1.27 2.89 9.05
CA LYS A 23 1.62 4.32 9.08
C LYS A 23 2.85 4.52 9.95
N GLN A 24 3.82 5.28 9.48
CA GLN A 24 5.03 5.67 10.20
C GLN A 24 5.09 7.20 10.33
N PRO A 25 4.35 7.80 11.28
CA PRO A 25 4.24 9.25 11.41
C PRO A 25 5.57 10.00 11.59
N PRO A 26 6.54 9.51 12.40
CA PRO A 26 7.82 10.22 12.57
C PRO A 26 8.59 10.41 11.27
N ASN A 27 8.47 9.45 10.34
CA ASN A 27 9.18 9.47 9.07
C ASN A 27 8.30 9.97 7.91
N GLN A 28 7.03 10.30 8.17
CA GLN A 28 6.03 10.60 7.13
C GLN A 28 5.97 9.53 6.04
N GLN A 29 5.97 8.27 6.46
CA GLN A 29 6.00 7.12 5.57
C GLN A 29 4.80 6.20 5.74
N ILE A 30 4.53 5.43 4.69
CA ILE A 30 3.75 4.20 4.78
C ILE A 30 4.68 3.02 4.50
N TRP A 31 4.63 2.01 5.35
CA TRP A 31 5.35 0.77 5.14
C TRP A 31 4.36 -0.32 4.74
N LEU A 32 4.71 -1.05 3.68
CA LEU A 32 3.98 -2.22 3.21
C LEU A 32 4.85 -3.45 3.41
N SER A 33 4.25 -4.52 3.91
CA SER A 33 4.72 -5.89 3.72
C SER A 33 3.73 -6.59 2.80
N SER A 34 4.14 -6.89 1.57
CA SER A 34 3.37 -7.68 0.60
C SER A 34 3.87 -9.13 0.59
N PRO A 35 2.97 -10.14 0.54
CA PRO A 35 3.35 -11.52 0.31
C PRO A 35 3.84 -11.78 -1.13
N LYS A 36 3.59 -10.87 -2.08
CA LYS A 36 4.01 -10.99 -3.49
C LYS A 36 5.33 -10.27 -3.76
N SER A 37 5.45 -8.99 -3.36
CA SER A 37 6.58 -8.13 -3.73
C SER A 37 7.51 -7.78 -2.56
N GLY A 38 7.26 -8.35 -1.38
CA GLY A 38 8.06 -8.12 -0.18
C GLY A 38 7.83 -6.75 0.47
N PRO A 39 8.76 -6.29 1.33
CA PRO A 39 8.61 -5.03 2.02
C PRO A 39 8.91 -3.83 1.11
N LYS A 40 8.10 -2.77 1.23
CA LYS A 40 8.32 -1.47 0.59
C LYS A 40 8.04 -0.33 1.55
N ARG A 41 8.76 0.77 1.38
CA ARG A 41 8.55 2.03 2.11
C ARG A 41 8.14 3.08 1.11
N PHE A 42 7.09 3.81 1.42
CA PHE A 42 6.54 4.84 0.57
C PHE A 42 6.64 6.18 1.27
N ASP A 43 7.27 7.15 0.60
CA ASP A 43 7.29 8.55 0.98
C ASP A 43 6.08 9.25 0.35
N TYR A 44 5.69 10.41 0.89
CA TYR A 44 4.55 11.18 0.36
C TYR A 44 5.02 12.28 -0.59
N ASP A 45 4.58 12.22 -1.83
CA ASP A 45 4.69 13.34 -2.78
C ASP A 45 3.52 14.30 -2.56
N THR A 46 3.82 15.46 -1.97
CA THR A 46 2.82 16.51 -1.72
C THR A 46 2.26 17.15 -3.00
N SER A 47 3.02 17.14 -4.09
CA SER A 47 2.62 17.75 -5.36
C SER A 47 1.67 16.84 -6.14
N ALA A 48 1.98 15.55 -6.22
CA ALA A 48 1.13 14.53 -6.84
C ALA A 48 0.02 14.03 -5.90
N LYS A 49 0.13 14.31 -4.59
CA LYS A 49 -0.72 13.78 -3.52
C LYS A 49 -0.74 12.25 -3.47
N GLN A 50 0.42 11.63 -3.67
CA GLN A 50 0.56 10.18 -3.81
C GLN A 50 1.67 9.64 -2.92
N TRP A 51 1.51 8.39 -2.49
CA TRP A 51 2.54 7.64 -1.80
C TRP A 51 3.40 6.90 -2.83
N PHE A 52 4.70 7.13 -2.85
CA PHE A 52 5.61 6.57 -3.85
C PHE A 52 6.84 5.93 -3.22
N SER A 53 7.39 4.94 -3.92
CA SER A 53 8.68 4.33 -3.61
C SER A 53 9.57 4.51 -4.82
N ASN A 54 10.79 5.03 -4.63
CA ASN A 54 11.83 5.01 -5.64
C ASN A 54 12.89 3.98 -5.26
N LYS A 55 13.18 3.04 -6.16
CA LYS A 55 14.28 2.11 -6.00
C LYS A 55 14.97 1.92 -7.35
N GLU A 56 16.26 2.24 -7.40
CA GLU A 56 17.10 2.02 -8.60
C GLU A 56 16.54 2.70 -9.86
N GLY A 57 15.96 3.91 -9.71
CA GLY A 57 15.39 4.67 -10.83
C GLY A 57 13.98 4.24 -11.23
N ILE A 58 13.42 3.21 -10.58
CA ILE A 58 12.03 2.79 -10.78
C ILE A 58 11.17 3.41 -9.69
N THR A 59 10.18 4.21 -10.10
CA THR A 59 9.15 4.75 -9.21
C THR A 59 7.89 3.91 -9.33
N VAL A 60 7.30 3.54 -8.19
CA VAL A 60 6.01 2.87 -8.10
C VAL A 60 5.17 3.53 -7.02
N THR A 61 3.89 3.78 -7.29
CA THR A 61 2.98 4.29 -6.25
C THR A 61 2.38 3.15 -5.42
N LEU A 62 1.98 3.46 -4.18
CA LEU A 62 1.29 2.51 -3.32
C LEU A 62 -0.03 2.04 -3.95
N GLN A 63 -0.75 2.94 -4.62
CA GLN A 63 -2.02 2.63 -5.26
C GLN A 63 -1.83 1.67 -6.43
N GLU A 64 -0.97 1.99 -7.40
CA GLU A 64 -0.70 1.11 -8.56
C GLU A 64 -0.29 -0.30 -8.12
N LEU A 65 0.58 -0.39 -7.11
CA LEU A 65 1.02 -1.68 -6.57
C LEU A 65 -0.14 -2.46 -5.96
N LEU A 66 -0.99 -1.82 -5.15
CA LEU A 66 -2.13 -2.49 -4.53
C LEU A 66 -3.20 -2.89 -5.57
N ASP A 67 -3.47 -2.03 -6.54
CA ASP A 67 -4.41 -2.30 -7.63
C ASP A 67 -3.95 -3.53 -8.42
N GLU A 68 -2.69 -3.56 -8.87
CA GLU A 68 -2.12 -4.69 -9.61
C GLU A 68 -2.15 -5.98 -8.78
N GLU A 69 -1.61 -5.92 -7.56
CA GLU A 69 -1.45 -7.12 -6.75
C GLU A 69 -2.80 -7.69 -6.31
N LEU A 70 -3.74 -6.85 -5.89
CA LEU A 70 -5.06 -7.30 -5.45
C LEU A 70 -5.94 -7.73 -6.61
N SER A 71 -5.89 -7.06 -7.77
CA SER A 71 -6.59 -7.53 -8.97
C SER A 71 -6.15 -8.95 -9.35
N ALA A 72 -4.83 -9.19 -9.30
CA ALA A 72 -4.28 -10.52 -9.55
C ALA A 72 -4.63 -11.55 -8.45
N VAL A 73 -4.90 -11.14 -7.20
CA VAL A 73 -5.40 -12.06 -6.16
C VAL A 73 -6.88 -12.40 -6.39
N PHE A 74 -7.70 -11.42 -6.71
CA PHE A 74 -9.16 -11.58 -6.75
C PHE A 74 -9.70 -12.02 -8.12
N GLY A 75 -8.90 -11.90 -9.18
CA GLY A 75 -9.27 -12.31 -10.54
C GLY A 75 -10.23 -11.34 -11.23
N PHE A 76 -10.34 -10.12 -10.73
CA PHE A 76 -11.11 -9.02 -11.33
C PHE A 76 -10.43 -7.70 -11.01
N ASP A 77 -10.75 -6.66 -11.77
CA ASP A 77 -10.15 -5.34 -11.62
C ASP A 77 -10.51 -4.73 -10.25
N VAL A 78 -9.48 -4.42 -9.47
CA VAL A 78 -9.57 -3.73 -8.19
C VAL A 78 -8.97 -2.34 -8.34
N ASN A 79 -9.72 -1.35 -7.86
CA ASN A 79 -9.26 0.02 -7.69
C ASN A 79 -9.28 0.35 -6.20
N VAL A 80 -8.11 0.61 -5.64
CA VAL A 80 -7.92 1.02 -4.25
C VAL A 80 -7.89 2.54 -4.18
N ASP A 81 -8.97 3.13 -3.71
CA ASP A 81 -9.01 4.56 -3.45
C ASP A 81 -8.21 4.92 -2.18
N LEU A 82 -7.11 5.63 -2.37
CA LEU A 82 -6.27 6.18 -1.30
C LEU A 82 -6.43 7.70 -1.12
N HIS A 83 -7.30 8.35 -1.89
CA HIS A 83 -7.49 9.80 -1.83
C HIS A 83 -8.46 10.23 -0.72
N GLY A 84 -9.30 9.31 -0.25
CA GLY A 84 -10.20 9.52 0.88
C GLY A 84 -11.37 10.45 0.55
N ASP A 85 -12.57 10.07 0.97
CA ASP A 85 -13.75 10.93 0.86
C ASP A 85 -13.58 12.13 1.82
N HIS A 86 -13.22 13.29 1.26
CA HIS A 86 -13.45 14.60 1.86
C HIS A 86 -14.46 15.37 1.02
#